data_AF-A0A7R9EPV0-F1
#
_entry.id   AF-A0A7R9EPV0-F1
#
_cell.length_a   1.000
_cell.length_b   1.000
_cell.length_c   1.000
_cell.angle_alpha   90.00
_cell.angle_beta   90.00
_cell.angle_gamma   90.00
#
_symmetry.space_group_name_H-M   'P 1'
#
loop_
_entity.id
_entity.type
_entity.pdbx_description
1 polymer ?
#
loop_
_entity_poly.entity_id
_entity_poly.type
_entity_poly.pdbx_seq_one_letter_code
_entity_poly.pdbx_strand_id
1 'polypeptide(L)'
;MSENDEQRGRTMIRCLVQLTTSFPGVSVEHLLLPLLTGPEPEISKLDAAITTLSLQFKTSLLSGFLDHVTTLEEWHTSVIQSLYPALQDPVSMQRFVALLAVSAGPLVRSTRFGRLLESVARLVHPDTLPTTVIHQLNTIFAGHKTIYSIGAKTILESALEGC
;
A
#
# COMPACT_ATOMS: atom_id res chain seq x y z
N MET A 1 -13.62 -18.14 17.60
CA MET A 1 -14.53 -17.03 17.25
C MET A 1 -15.94 -17.55 17.33
N SER A 2 -16.85 -16.81 17.99
CA SER A 2 -18.26 -17.21 18.03
C SER A 2 -18.89 -16.98 16.65
N GLU A 3 -19.86 -17.81 16.26
CA GLU A 3 -20.67 -17.63 15.04
C GLU A 3 -21.31 -16.23 14.96
N ASN A 4 -21.57 -15.62 16.12
CA ASN A 4 -22.11 -14.27 16.25
C ASN A 4 -21.08 -13.18 15.86
N ASP A 5 -19.80 -13.38 16.16
CA ASP A 5 -18.74 -12.41 15.83
C ASP A 5 -18.48 -12.38 14.32
N GLU A 6 -18.53 -13.55 13.69
CA GLU A 6 -18.33 -13.71 12.25
C GLU A 6 -19.49 -13.10 11.44
N GLN A 7 -20.73 -13.24 11.95
CA GLN A 7 -21.89 -12.59 11.35
C GLN A 7 -21.84 -11.07 11.48
N ARG A 8 -21.45 -10.54 12.64
CA ARG A 8 -21.25 -9.10 12.85
C ARG A 8 -20.18 -8.54 11.92
N GLY A 9 -19.07 -9.25 11.76
CA GLY A 9 -18.01 -8.89 10.83
C GLY A 9 -18.53 -8.75 9.39
N ARG A 10 -19.29 -9.73 8.90
CA ARG A 10 -19.89 -9.70 7.56
C ARG A 10 -20.87 -8.55 7.36
N THR A 11 -21.73 -8.28 8.35
CA THR A 11 -22.66 -7.15 8.29
C THR A 11 -21.92 -5.82 8.22
N MET A 12 -20.87 -5.65 9.03
CA MET A 12 -20.05 -4.44 9.04
C MET A 12 -19.36 -4.21 7.69
N ILE A 13 -18.76 -5.25 7.11
CA ILE A 13 -18.16 -5.18 5.76
C ILE A 13 -19.20 -4.73 4.73
N ARG A 14 -20.40 -5.33 4.75
CA ARG A 14 -21.47 -4.97 3.82
C ARG A 14 -21.89 -3.51 3.96
N CYS A 15 -22.02 -3.02 5.19
CA CYS A 15 -22.33 -1.61 5.46
C CYS A 15 -21.23 -0.68 4.96
N LEU A 16 -19.96 -1.01 5.20
CA LEU A 16 -18.82 -0.24 4.71
C LEU A 16 -18.82 -0.15 3.19
N VAL A 17 -18.95 -1.29 2.50
CA VAL A 17 -19.02 -1.34 1.03
C VAL A 17 -20.21 -0.56 0.50
N GLN A 18 -21.38 -0.67 1.13
CA GLN A 18 -22.57 0.08 0.70
C GLN A 18 -22.39 1.59 0.89
N LEU A 19 -21.74 2.03 1.97
CA LEU A 19 -21.43 3.44 2.21
C LEU A 19 -20.40 3.97 1.21
N THR A 20 -19.30 3.23 0.98
CA THR A 20 -18.26 3.65 0.04
C THR A 20 -18.78 3.71 -1.40
N THR A 21 -19.67 2.80 -1.79
CA THR A 21 -20.27 2.80 -3.13
C THR A 21 -21.30 3.93 -3.29
N SER A 22 -22.09 4.24 -2.26
CA SER A 22 -23.12 5.27 -2.33
C SER A 22 -22.56 6.69 -2.18
N PHE A 23 -21.51 6.86 -1.37
CA PHE A 23 -20.92 8.15 -1.02
C PHE A 23 -19.39 8.08 -1.02
N PRO A 24 -18.75 7.85 -2.18
CA PRO A 24 -17.32 7.56 -2.25
C PRO A 24 -16.44 8.71 -1.76
N GLY A 25 -16.74 9.97 -2.12
CA GLY A 25 -15.96 11.12 -1.66
C GLY A 25 -15.99 11.31 -0.15
N VAL A 26 -17.21 11.32 0.42
CA VAL A 26 -17.44 11.43 1.88
C VAL A 26 -16.77 10.27 2.62
N SER A 27 -16.86 9.06 2.07
CA SER A 27 -16.27 7.87 2.69
C SER A 27 -14.75 7.90 2.65
N VAL A 28 -14.12 8.42 1.58
CA VAL A 28 -12.67 8.58 1.53
C VAL A 28 -12.20 9.54 2.64
N GLU A 29 -12.81 10.72 2.74
CA GLU A 29 -12.35 11.78 3.63
C GLU A 29 -12.67 11.53 5.11
N HIS A 30 -13.89 11.07 5.42
CA HIS A 30 -14.38 11.03 6.80
C HIS A 30 -14.41 9.63 7.42
N LEU A 31 -14.10 8.59 6.65
CA LEU A 31 -14.15 7.21 7.12
C LEU A 31 -12.85 6.46 6.83
N LEU A 32 -12.53 6.25 5.56
CA LEU A 32 -11.39 5.43 5.16
C LEU A 32 -10.06 6.07 5.52
N LEU A 33 -9.88 7.37 5.27
CA LEU A 33 -8.64 8.06 5.61
C LEU A 33 -8.37 8.06 7.13
N PRO A 34 -9.31 8.46 8.01
CA PRO A 34 -9.11 8.35 9.46
C PRO A 34 -8.84 6.91 9.94
N LEU A 35 -9.47 5.91 9.33
CA LEU A 35 -9.21 4.51 9.65
C LEU A 35 -7.83 4.05 9.18
N LEU A 36 -7.32 4.60 8.08
CA LEU A 36 -5.99 4.31 7.55
C LEU A 36 -4.86 5.03 8.29
N THR A 37 -5.13 6.16 8.93
CA THR A 37 -4.13 6.97 9.63
C THR A 37 -4.21 6.84 11.15
N GLY A 38 -5.26 6.18 11.64
CA GLY A 38 -5.48 5.89 13.05
C GLY A 38 -4.83 4.57 13.52
N PRO A 39 -5.19 4.11 14.73
CA PRO A 39 -4.70 2.83 15.24
C PRO A 39 -5.19 1.65 14.40
N GLU A 40 -4.44 0.54 14.40
CA GLU A 40 -4.70 -0.65 13.58
C GLU A 40 -6.18 -1.07 13.62
N PRO A 41 -6.91 -0.90 12.50
CA PRO A 41 -8.28 -1.36 12.39
C PRO A 41 -8.33 -2.86 12.04
N GLU A 42 -9.51 -3.46 12.07
CA GLU A 42 -9.71 -4.79 11.49
C GLU A 42 -9.49 -4.76 9.95
N ILE A 43 -8.26 -5.10 9.54
CA ILE A 43 -7.71 -4.96 8.18
C ILE A 43 -8.62 -5.52 7.08
N SER A 44 -9.20 -6.70 7.32
CA SER A 44 -10.07 -7.40 6.35
C SER A 44 -11.32 -6.59 6.00
N LYS A 45 -11.73 -5.65 6.87
CA LYS A 45 -12.90 -4.81 6.66
C LYS A 45 -12.63 -3.60 5.78
N LEU A 46 -11.41 -3.04 5.82
CA LEU A 46 -11.02 -1.92 4.97
C LEU A 46 -10.74 -2.35 3.53
N ASP A 47 -10.11 -3.51 3.35
CA ASP A 47 -9.68 -3.96 2.04
C ASP A 47 -10.88 -4.14 1.08
N ALA A 48 -11.96 -4.75 1.57
CA ALA A 48 -13.21 -4.90 0.82
C ALA A 48 -13.84 -3.54 0.45
N ALA A 49 -13.73 -2.53 1.32
CA ALA A 49 -14.28 -1.20 1.06
C ALA A 49 -13.43 -0.46 0.01
N ILE A 50 -12.10 -0.49 0.13
CA ILE A 50 -11.17 0.21 -0.77
C ILE A 50 -11.20 -0.40 -2.16
N THR A 51 -11.29 -1.72 -2.29
CA THR A 51 -11.33 -2.40 -3.59
C THR A 51 -12.51 -1.92 -4.46
N THR A 52 -13.65 -1.58 -3.86
CA THR A 52 -14.84 -1.07 -4.55
C THR A 52 -14.72 0.36 -5.07
N LEU A 53 -13.72 1.13 -4.60
CA LEU A 53 -13.53 2.50 -5.05
C LEU A 53 -13.06 2.56 -6.50
N SER A 54 -13.52 3.58 -7.23
CA SER A 54 -12.95 3.93 -8.54
C SER A 54 -11.49 4.38 -8.38
N LEU A 55 -10.73 4.36 -9.48
CA LEU A 55 -9.33 4.80 -9.48
C LEU A 55 -9.18 6.23 -8.93
N GLN A 56 -10.05 7.15 -9.33
CA GLN A 56 -10.05 8.53 -8.84
C GLN A 56 -10.09 8.60 -7.31
N PHE A 57 -11.00 7.86 -6.67
CA PHE A 57 -11.12 7.86 -5.22
C PHE A 57 -9.99 7.10 -4.52
N LYS A 58 -9.43 6.06 -5.16
CA LYS A 58 -8.20 5.40 -4.68
C LYS A 58 -7.01 6.37 -4.70
N THR A 59 -6.89 7.20 -5.74
CA THR A 59 -5.85 8.23 -5.82
C THR A 59 -6.02 9.30 -4.73
N SER A 60 -7.25 9.78 -4.49
CA SER A 60 -7.52 10.70 -3.39
C SER A 60 -7.18 10.10 -2.02
N LEU A 61 -7.58 8.84 -1.79
CA LEU A 61 -7.29 8.14 -0.54
C LEU A 61 -5.79 7.92 -0.34
N LEU A 62 -5.08 7.51 -1.38
CA LEU A 62 -3.62 7.34 -1.36
C LEU A 62 -2.91 8.67 -1.09
N SER A 63 -3.31 9.76 -1.75
CA SER A 63 -2.72 11.09 -1.51
C SER A 63 -2.90 11.49 -0.04
N GLY A 64 -4.12 11.41 0.47
CA GLY A 64 -4.40 11.73 1.87
C GLY A 64 -3.61 10.86 2.83
N PHE A 65 -3.49 9.57 2.54
CA PHE A 65 -2.66 8.65 3.32
C PHE A 65 -1.20 9.09 3.35
N LEU A 66 -0.61 9.39 2.20
CA LEU A 66 0.78 9.84 2.07
C LEU A 66 1.03 11.24 2.67
N ASP A 67 -0.01 12.05 2.84
CA ASP A 67 0.07 13.36 3.50
C ASP A 67 0.12 13.23 5.04
N HIS A 68 -0.44 12.16 5.60
CA HIS A 68 -0.61 12.00 7.05
C HIS A 68 0.30 10.93 7.67
N VAL A 69 0.65 9.88 6.91
CA VAL A 69 1.45 8.76 7.42
C VAL A 69 2.94 9.01 7.18
N THR A 70 3.68 9.11 8.28
CA THR A 70 5.14 9.34 8.27
C THR A 70 5.95 8.05 8.30
N THR A 71 5.36 6.95 8.79
CA THR A 71 5.99 5.64 8.91
C THR A 71 4.95 4.55 8.71
N LEU A 72 5.28 3.52 7.94
CA LEU A 72 4.43 2.35 7.76
C LEU A 72 4.56 1.41 8.96
N GLU A 73 3.40 0.97 9.42
CA GLU A 73 3.26 -0.19 10.28
C GLU A 73 2.95 -1.45 9.45
N GLU A 74 3.16 -2.63 10.03
CA GLU A 74 3.02 -3.90 9.31
C GLU A 74 1.61 -4.13 8.72
N TRP A 75 0.56 -3.67 9.40
CA TRP A 75 -0.82 -3.85 8.93
C TRP A 75 -1.14 -3.02 7.68
N HIS A 76 -0.45 -1.89 7.46
CA HIS A 76 -0.63 -1.07 6.26
C HIS A 76 -0.26 -1.85 4.99
N THR A 77 0.68 -2.79 5.08
CA THR A 77 1.20 -3.54 3.91
C THR A 77 0.09 -4.26 3.14
N SER A 78 -0.94 -4.77 3.84
CA SER A 78 -2.08 -5.43 3.21
C SER A 78 -3.01 -4.44 2.50
N VAL A 79 -3.23 -3.27 3.08
CA VAL A 79 -4.18 -2.29 2.54
C VAL A 79 -3.61 -1.54 1.34
N ILE A 80 -2.30 -1.30 1.34
CA ILE A 80 -1.59 -0.64 0.23
C ILE A 80 -1.74 -1.44 -1.07
N GLN A 81 -1.85 -2.77 -1.01
CA GLN A 81 -2.06 -3.60 -2.21
C GLN A 81 -3.32 -3.19 -2.98
N SER A 82 -4.39 -2.84 -2.27
CA SER A 82 -5.64 -2.36 -2.87
C SER A 82 -5.56 -0.94 -3.43
N LEU A 83 -4.48 -0.21 -3.12
CA LEU A 83 -4.16 1.11 -3.64
C LEU A 83 -3.13 1.09 -4.78
N TYR A 84 -2.59 -0.08 -5.16
CA TYR A 84 -1.60 -0.19 -6.25
C TYR A 84 -2.01 0.48 -7.57
N PRO A 85 -3.27 0.40 -8.03
CA PRO A 85 -3.66 1.12 -9.25
C PRO A 85 -3.45 2.64 -9.16
N ALA A 86 -3.54 3.21 -7.95
CA ALA A 86 -3.31 4.63 -7.71
C ALA A 86 -1.82 5.01 -7.60
N LEU A 87 -0.92 4.03 -7.44
CA LEU A 87 0.54 4.24 -7.42
C LEU A 87 1.16 4.38 -8.82
N GLN A 88 0.37 4.33 -9.90
CA GLN A 88 0.90 4.52 -11.26
C GLN A 88 1.35 5.96 -11.55
N ASP A 89 0.87 6.93 -10.77
CA ASP A 89 1.34 8.32 -10.86
C ASP A 89 2.78 8.44 -10.31
N PRO A 90 3.74 8.99 -11.09
CA PRO A 90 5.14 9.07 -10.67
C PRO A 90 5.37 9.86 -9.37
N VAL A 91 4.58 10.91 -9.12
CA VAL A 91 4.69 11.73 -7.90
C VAL A 91 4.27 10.91 -6.68
N SER A 92 3.13 10.24 -6.79
CA SER A 92 2.61 9.34 -5.74
C SER A 92 3.56 8.17 -5.49
N MET A 93 4.12 7.56 -6.54
CA MET A 93 5.13 6.51 -6.42
C MET A 93 6.39 7.01 -5.71
N GLN A 94 6.92 8.17 -6.10
CA GLN A 94 8.11 8.75 -5.45
C GLN A 94 7.89 8.99 -3.95
N ARG A 95 6.74 9.59 -3.59
CA ARG A 95 6.37 9.81 -2.18
C ARG A 95 6.22 8.50 -1.42
N PHE A 96 5.62 7.50 -2.05
CA PHE A 96 5.46 6.18 -1.46
C PHE A 96 6.80 5.47 -1.25
N VAL A 97 7.74 5.55 -2.20
CA VAL A 97 9.10 5.01 -2.05
C VAL A 97 9.86 5.71 -0.92
N ALA A 98 9.72 7.03 -0.79
CA ALA A 98 10.31 7.74 0.35
C ALA A 98 9.76 7.22 1.69
N LEU A 99 8.45 6.98 1.77
CA LEU A 99 7.82 6.39 2.95
C LEU A 99 8.32 4.95 3.22
N LEU A 100 8.49 4.13 2.19
CA LEU A 100 9.09 2.79 2.30
C LEU A 100 10.52 2.88 2.85
N ALA A 101 11.32 3.84 2.41
CA ALA A 101 12.70 4.02 2.85
C ALA A 101 12.79 4.30 4.36
N VAL A 102 11.95 5.21 4.86
CA VAL A 102 11.88 5.54 6.30
C VAL A 102 11.41 4.33 7.11
N SER A 103 10.51 3.53 6.55
CA SER A 103 9.87 2.39 7.24
C SER A 103 10.67 1.09 7.16
N ALA A 104 11.71 1.02 6.32
CA ALA A 104 12.42 -0.21 6.02
C ALA A 104 13.17 -0.80 7.22
N GLY A 105 13.74 0.04 8.08
CA GLY A 105 14.50 -0.40 9.26
C GLY A 105 13.65 -1.21 10.24
N PRO A 106 12.56 -0.63 10.77
CA PRO A 106 11.64 -1.35 11.67
C PRO A 106 11.03 -2.60 11.05
N LEU A 107 10.75 -2.58 9.74
CA LEU A 107 10.07 -3.67 9.03
C LEU A 107 11.01 -4.68 8.38
N VAL A 108 12.33 -4.59 8.60
CA VAL A 108 13.36 -5.37 7.85
C VAL A 108 13.24 -6.89 7.98
N ARG A 109 12.53 -7.37 9.01
CA ARG A 109 12.28 -8.80 9.25
C ARG A 109 10.86 -9.22 8.87
N SER A 110 10.00 -8.30 8.47
CA SER A 110 8.62 -8.61 8.11
C SER A 110 8.56 -9.25 6.74
N THR A 111 8.03 -10.47 6.70
CA THR A 111 7.70 -11.17 5.46
C THR A 111 6.68 -10.40 4.63
N ARG A 112 5.71 -9.74 5.29
CA ARG A 112 4.68 -8.93 4.61
C ARG A 112 5.30 -7.71 3.94
N PHE A 113 6.22 -7.03 4.63
CA PHE A 113 6.98 -5.93 4.04
C PHE A 113 7.84 -6.40 2.86
N GLY A 114 8.52 -7.55 2.97
CA GLY A 114 9.24 -8.13 1.83
C GLY A 114 8.36 -8.36 0.59
N ARG A 115 7.13 -8.86 0.77
CA ARG A 115 6.17 -9.04 -0.34
C ARG A 115 5.68 -7.71 -0.92
N LEU A 116 5.50 -6.70 -0.08
CA LEU A 116 5.20 -5.33 -0.53
C LEU A 116 6.33 -4.81 -1.43
N LEU A 117 7.59 -4.95 -1.00
CA LEU A 117 8.76 -4.54 -1.79
C LEU A 117 8.81 -5.26 -3.16
N GLU A 118 8.58 -6.56 -3.19
CA GLU A 118 8.51 -7.33 -4.44
C GLU A 118 7.38 -6.83 -5.35
N SER A 119 6.20 -6.58 -4.79
CA SER A 119 5.06 -6.05 -5.56
C SER A 119 5.36 -4.68 -6.14
N VAL A 120 6.00 -3.80 -5.36
CA VAL A 120 6.41 -2.47 -5.80
C VAL A 120 7.42 -2.57 -6.94
N ALA A 121 8.42 -3.46 -6.83
CA ALA A 121 9.40 -3.68 -7.90
C ALA A 121 8.73 -4.08 -9.23
N ARG A 122 7.63 -4.85 -9.19
CA ARG A 122 6.86 -5.23 -10.39
C ARG A 122 6.00 -4.09 -10.95
N LEU A 123 5.63 -3.12 -10.13
CA LEU A 123 4.86 -1.93 -10.54
C LEU A 123 5.75 -0.84 -11.12
N VAL A 124 7.03 -0.83 -10.75
CA VAL A 124 8.01 0.13 -11.25
C VAL A 124 8.35 -0.18 -12.69
N HIS A 125 8.02 0.74 -13.59
CA HIS A 125 8.64 0.81 -14.90
C HIS A 125 9.89 1.71 -14.79
N PRO A 126 11.10 1.21 -15.09
CA PRO A 126 12.35 1.97 -14.90
C PRO A 126 12.38 3.26 -15.73
N ASP A 127 11.67 3.30 -16.86
CA ASP A 127 11.61 4.47 -17.73
C ASP A 127 10.69 5.59 -17.20
N THR A 128 9.86 5.31 -16.19
CA THR A 128 8.85 6.27 -15.69
C THR A 128 9.23 6.90 -14.36
N LEU A 129 10.28 6.40 -13.69
CA LEU A 129 10.70 6.89 -12.38
C LEU A 129 12.05 7.61 -12.43
N PRO A 130 12.23 8.66 -11.61
CA PRO A 130 13.53 9.28 -11.43
C PRO A 130 14.57 8.27 -10.94
N THR A 131 15.81 8.38 -11.43
CA THR A 131 16.94 7.52 -11.02
C THR A 131 17.20 7.52 -9.51
N THR A 132 16.87 8.62 -8.83
CA THR A 132 16.94 8.73 -7.36
C THR A 132 16.00 7.75 -6.65
N VAL A 133 14.79 7.53 -7.19
CA VAL A 133 13.79 6.60 -6.66
C VAL A 133 14.27 5.16 -6.85
N ILE A 134 14.84 4.86 -8.01
CA ILE A 134 15.41 3.54 -8.33
C ILE A 134 16.58 3.22 -7.39
N HIS A 135 17.48 4.18 -7.15
CA HIS A 135 18.59 4.01 -6.21
C HIS A 135 18.10 3.80 -4.76
N GLN A 136 17.07 4.54 -4.33
CA GLN A 136 16.45 4.34 -3.02
C GLN A 136 15.87 2.94 -2.87
N LEU A 137 15.13 2.45 -3.87
CA LEU A 137 14.59 1.09 -3.88
C LEU A 137 15.70 0.04 -3.79
N ASN A 138 16.77 0.18 -4.58
CA ASN A 138 17.94 -0.71 -4.49
C ASN A 138 18.57 -0.73 -3.09
N THR A 139 18.66 0.43 -2.44
CA THR A 139 19.18 0.53 -1.07
C THR A 139 18.27 -0.20 -0.08
N ILE A 140 16.95 -0.03 -0.19
CA ILE A 140 15.96 -0.72 0.65
C ILE A 140 16.05 -2.23 0.45
N PHE A 141 16.10 -2.68 -0.80
CA PHE A 141 16.14 -4.11 -1.13
C PHE A 141 17.43 -4.77 -0.66
N ALA A 142 18.57 -4.10 -0.76
CA ALA A 142 19.85 -4.62 -0.26
C ALA A 142 19.90 -4.73 1.27
N GLY A 143 19.22 -3.81 1.98
CA GLY A 143 19.10 -3.85 3.44
C GLY A 143 18.17 -4.96 3.96
N HIS A 144 17.22 -5.39 3.13
CA HIS A 144 16.25 -6.42 3.46
C HIS A 144 16.75 -7.79 2.96
N LYS A 145 17.03 -8.74 3.85
CA LYS A 145 17.59 -10.06 3.48
C LYS A 145 16.54 -11.18 3.48
N THR A 146 15.42 -10.97 2.80
CA THR A 146 14.40 -12.01 2.60
C THR A 146 14.40 -12.49 1.16
N ILE A 147 13.83 -13.68 0.91
CA ILE A 147 13.66 -14.20 -0.47
C ILE A 147 12.90 -13.20 -1.37
N TYR A 148 11.98 -12.45 -0.79
CA TYR A 148 11.14 -11.49 -1.50
C TYR A 148 11.91 -10.23 -1.91
N SER A 149 12.81 -9.73 -1.05
CA SER A 149 13.64 -8.57 -1.39
C SER A 149 14.76 -8.92 -2.37
N ILE A 150 15.27 -10.16 -2.34
CA ILE A 150 16.17 -10.68 -3.39
C ILE A 150 15.42 -10.71 -4.72
N GLY A 151 14.21 -11.25 -4.76
CA GLY A 151 13.36 -11.24 -5.95
C GLY A 151 13.05 -9.82 -6.45
N ALA A 152 12.69 -8.90 -5.54
CA ALA A 152 12.45 -7.50 -5.84
C ALA A 152 13.66 -6.82 -6.51
N LYS A 153 14.86 -7.09 -5.98
CA LYS A 153 16.12 -6.59 -6.53
C LYS A 153 16.36 -7.14 -7.94
N THR A 154 16.23 -8.45 -8.14
CA THR A 154 16.41 -9.06 -9.47
C THR A 154 15.43 -8.49 -10.49
N ILE A 155 14.16 -8.30 -10.12
CA ILE A 155 13.15 -7.69 -11.00
C ILE A 155 13.58 -6.28 -11.41
N LEU A 156 14.03 -5.46 -10.46
CA LEU A 156 14.45 -4.09 -10.75
C LEU A 156 15.72 -4.03 -11.60
N GLU A 157 16.70 -4.90 -11.34
CA GLU A 157 17.94 -5.00 -12.14
C GLU A 157 17.66 -5.46 -13.57
N SER A 158 16.85 -6.50 -13.76
CA SER A 158 16.46 -6.96 -15.10
C SER A 158 15.67 -5.92 -15.89
N ALA A 159 14.88 -5.08 -15.21
CA ALA A 159 14.18 -4.00 -15.85
C ALA A 159 15.14 -2.90 -16.36
N LEU A 160 16.25 -2.65 -15.67
CA LEU A 160 17.26 -1.66 -16.06
C LEU A 160 18.20 -2.14 -17.18
N GLU A 161 18.44 -3.45 -17.28
CA GLU A 161 19.30 -4.05 -18.33
C GLU A 161 18.56 -4.21 -19.67
N GLY A 162 17.23 -4.13 -19.68
CA GLY A 162 16.38 -4.26 -20.87
C GLY A 162 16.08 -2.95 -21.61
N CYS A 163 16.58 -1.81 -21.11
CA CYS A 163 16.47 -0.48 -21.70
C CYS A 163 17.77 -0.07 -22.41
#